data_AF-X1QVN4-F1
#
_entry.id   AF-X1QVN4-F1
#
_cell.length_a   1.000
_cell.length_b   1.000
_cell.length_c   1.000
_cell.angle_alpha   90.00
_cell.angle_beta   90.00
_cell.angle_gamma   90.00
#
_symmetry.space_group_name_H-M   'P 1'
#
loop_
_entity.id
_entity.type
_entity.pdbx_description
1 polymer ?
#
loop_
_entity_poly.entity_id
_entity_poly.type
_entity_poly.pdbx_seq_one_letter_code
_entity_poly.pdbx_strand_id
1 'polypeptide(L)'
;IENKIDDYNKQLSKADEDKKEQIRKEIDKQNQRKEKYNQLEKQLKESGESQVSTSDPESRQMIVRNNITEVAYNVQTTVDAENNIPIDYKVTNTNDSKAMGGMLQRAKTILGSNKFTALYDKGYHTGTEFEAADNLDIDVLVAIPTVAANAPNPEYNVEHFTYDKESDCYICPQGKEMTTTGKWHFAKTYRFKRYTTKACKTCPVKPECSKAKYGKAIQRSEYMELINRNKERIEKNKDYYRRRQAIVEHPYGTIKRQWRFSYVSTKKGKQRASADVGFMFIAYNLRRIMNIVGKNALRKYLEVLILSVSRIYRPIRFKISLFKAINLLKKNLTSFFERSLNWFKFDQNLLNMEGF
;
A
#
# COMPACT_ATOMS: atom_id res chain seq x y z
N ILE A 1 -4.66 -8.59 -35.70
CA ILE A 1 -5.98 -9.23 -35.95
C ILE A 1 -6.42 -9.01 -37.38
N GLU A 2 -6.33 -7.78 -37.88
CA GLU A 2 -6.70 -7.42 -39.26
C GLU A 2 -5.98 -8.28 -40.32
N ASN A 3 -4.65 -8.44 -40.22
CA ASN A 3 -3.91 -9.33 -41.14
C ASN A 3 -4.43 -10.79 -41.17
N LYS A 4 -4.96 -11.31 -40.05
CA LYS A 4 -5.54 -12.67 -40.00
C LYS A 4 -6.94 -12.71 -40.58
N ILE A 5 -7.75 -11.66 -40.37
CA ILE A 5 -9.07 -11.52 -40.99
C ILE A 5 -8.92 -11.42 -42.52
N ASP A 6 -7.95 -10.64 -43.00
CA ASP A 6 -7.67 -10.49 -44.43
C ASP A 6 -7.18 -11.79 -45.08
N ASP A 7 -6.35 -12.57 -44.37
CA ASP A 7 -5.92 -13.89 -44.81
C ASP A 7 -7.09 -14.88 -44.87
N TYR A 8 -7.94 -14.93 -43.84
CA TYR A 8 -9.14 -15.76 -43.86
C TYR A 8 -10.13 -15.33 -44.95
N ASN A 9 -10.29 -14.04 -45.22
CA ASN A 9 -11.10 -13.54 -46.33
C ASN A 9 -10.54 -13.96 -47.70
N LYS A 10 -9.22 -14.00 -47.87
CA LYS A 10 -8.56 -14.53 -49.08
C LYS A 10 -8.68 -16.05 -49.22
N GLN A 11 -8.73 -16.78 -48.11
CA GLN A 11 -8.96 -18.23 -48.12
C GLN A 11 -10.44 -18.53 -48.40
N LEU A 12 -11.36 -17.72 -47.88
CA LEU A 12 -12.80 -17.84 -48.11
C LEU A 12 -13.16 -17.70 -49.60
N SER A 13 -12.45 -16.84 -50.35
CA SER A 13 -12.67 -16.65 -51.78
C SER A 13 -12.15 -17.80 -52.66
N LYS A 14 -11.33 -18.71 -52.10
CA LYS A 14 -10.71 -19.84 -52.81
C LYS A 14 -11.15 -21.23 -52.31
N ALA A 15 -12.03 -21.30 -51.31
CA ALA A 15 -12.38 -22.54 -50.63
C ALA A 15 -13.67 -23.20 -51.17
N ASP A 16 -13.75 -24.53 -51.07
CA ASP A 16 -14.97 -25.32 -51.34
C ASP A 16 -16.05 -25.08 -50.26
N GLU A 17 -17.32 -25.41 -50.52
CA GLU A 17 -18.46 -25.06 -49.64
C GLU A 17 -18.28 -25.50 -48.19
N ASP A 18 -17.81 -26.72 -47.93
CA ASP A 18 -17.58 -27.24 -46.57
C ASP A 18 -16.49 -26.46 -45.81
N LYS A 19 -15.45 -26.00 -46.51
CA LYS A 19 -14.36 -25.22 -45.91
C LYS A 19 -14.76 -23.76 -45.68
N LYS A 20 -15.70 -23.22 -46.47
CA LYS A 20 -16.20 -21.84 -46.29
C LYS A 20 -16.89 -21.65 -44.95
N GLU A 21 -17.66 -22.62 -44.47
CA GLU A 21 -18.34 -22.50 -43.17
C GLU A 21 -17.34 -22.47 -42.00
N GLN A 22 -16.29 -23.29 -42.05
CA GLN A 22 -15.24 -23.33 -41.03
C GLN A 22 -14.41 -22.03 -41.02
N ILE A 23 -14.12 -21.47 -42.20
CA ILE A 23 -13.42 -20.18 -42.32
C ILE A 23 -14.29 -19.03 -41.80
N ARG A 24 -15.60 -19.03 -42.06
CA ARG A 24 -16.54 -18.03 -41.49
C ARG A 24 -16.54 -18.04 -39.96
N LYS A 25 -16.56 -19.22 -39.33
CA LYS A 25 -16.48 -19.36 -37.87
C LYS A 25 -15.18 -18.79 -37.30
N GLU A 26 -14.05 -18.97 -37.98
CA GLU A 26 -12.77 -18.37 -37.56
C GLU A 26 -12.73 -16.85 -37.79
N ILE A 27 -13.35 -16.33 -38.85
CA ILE A 27 -13.52 -14.88 -39.08
C ILE A 27 -14.35 -14.26 -37.95
N ASP A 28 -15.50 -14.84 -37.61
CA ASP A 28 -16.37 -14.34 -36.54
C ASP A 28 -15.66 -14.33 -35.19
N LYS A 29 -14.88 -15.38 -34.90
CA LYS A 29 -14.04 -15.44 -33.70
C LYS A 29 -12.96 -14.36 -33.68
N GLN A 30 -12.36 -14.01 -34.82
CA GLN A 30 -11.43 -12.87 -34.90
C GLN A 30 -12.15 -11.53 -34.77
N ASN A 31 -13.36 -11.37 -35.32
CA ASN A 31 -14.17 -10.17 -35.17
C ASN A 31 -14.58 -9.94 -33.71
N GLN A 32 -15.05 -10.97 -33.01
CA GLN A 32 -15.34 -10.92 -31.57
C GLN A 32 -14.10 -10.51 -30.75
N ARG A 33 -12.92 -11.03 -31.11
CA ARG A 33 -11.65 -10.60 -30.49
C ARG A 33 -11.33 -9.15 -30.78
N LYS A 34 -11.53 -8.68 -32.02
CA LYS A 34 -11.33 -7.28 -32.42
C LYS A 34 -12.20 -6.36 -31.57
N GLU A 35 -13.49 -6.67 -31.47
CA GLU A 35 -14.44 -5.90 -30.69
C GLU A 35 -14.07 -5.87 -29.21
N LYS A 36 -13.69 -7.02 -28.63
CA LYS A 36 -13.18 -7.10 -27.25
C LYS A 36 -11.96 -6.20 -27.03
N TYR A 37 -10.99 -6.18 -27.94
CA TYR A 37 -9.82 -5.31 -27.80
C TYR A 37 -10.17 -3.83 -27.96
N ASN A 38 -11.07 -3.47 -28.87
CA ASN A 38 -11.57 -2.10 -29.01
C ASN A 38 -12.26 -1.62 -27.73
N GLN A 39 -13.06 -2.49 -27.08
CA GLN A 39 -13.68 -2.20 -25.78
C GLN A 39 -12.63 -2.00 -24.68
N LEU A 40 -11.60 -2.86 -24.62
CA LEU A 40 -10.50 -2.71 -23.65
C LEU A 40 -9.69 -1.43 -23.90
N GLU A 41 -9.44 -1.06 -25.16
CA GLU A 41 -8.75 0.19 -25.52
C GLU A 41 -9.58 1.42 -25.10
N LYS A 42 -10.90 1.38 -25.33
CA LYS A 42 -11.82 2.42 -24.86
C LYS A 42 -11.78 2.54 -23.33
N GLN A 43 -11.85 1.40 -22.62
CA GLN A 43 -11.74 1.37 -21.16
C GLN A 43 -10.40 1.93 -20.65
N LEU A 44 -9.28 1.60 -21.29
CA LEU A 44 -7.96 2.16 -20.96
C LEU A 44 -7.94 3.69 -21.10
N LYS A 45 -8.49 4.21 -22.21
CA LYS A 45 -8.57 5.66 -22.47
C LYS A 45 -9.48 6.37 -21.46
N GLU A 46 -10.64 5.79 -21.14
CA GLU A 46 -11.61 6.37 -20.20
C GLU A 46 -11.13 6.34 -18.74
N SER A 47 -10.47 5.25 -18.34
CA SER A 47 -9.95 5.11 -16.98
C SER A 47 -8.67 5.91 -16.72
N GLY A 48 -7.93 6.29 -17.76
CA GLY A 48 -6.61 6.92 -17.65
C GLY A 48 -5.54 5.99 -17.07
N GLU A 49 -5.83 4.71 -16.93
CA GLU A 49 -4.92 3.70 -16.40
C GLU A 49 -3.99 3.17 -17.48
N SER A 50 -2.77 2.79 -17.09
CA SER A 50 -1.77 2.23 -18.01
C SER A 50 -2.04 0.77 -18.40
N GLN A 51 -2.91 0.08 -17.65
CA GLN A 51 -3.19 -1.34 -17.83
C GLN A 51 -4.61 -1.69 -17.37
N VAL A 52 -5.20 -2.71 -18.00
CA VAL A 52 -6.47 -3.32 -17.60
C VAL A 52 -6.26 -4.82 -17.43
N SER A 53 -6.58 -5.33 -16.23
CA SER A 53 -6.60 -6.76 -15.96
C SER A 53 -7.94 -7.35 -16.39
N THR A 54 -7.88 -8.44 -17.16
CA THR A 54 -9.08 -9.13 -17.66
C THR A 54 -9.66 -10.14 -16.67
N SER A 55 -8.96 -10.40 -15.56
CA SER A 55 -9.39 -11.36 -14.52
C SER A 55 -9.92 -10.66 -13.27
N ASP A 56 -9.25 -9.62 -12.79
CA ASP A 56 -9.69 -8.79 -11.67
C ASP A 56 -9.36 -7.31 -11.97
N PRO A 57 -10.36 -6.43 -12.17
CA PRO A 57 -10.17 -5.06 -12.65
C PRO A 57 -9.19 -4.19 -11.84
N GLU A 58 -9.05 -4.42 -10.53
CA GLU A 58 -8.20 -3.60 -9.66
C GLU A 58 -6.81 -4.20 -9.42
N SER A 59 -6.56 -5.42 -9.91
CA SER A 59 -5.23 -6.03 -9.89
C SER A 59 -4.29 -5.33 -10.88
N ARG A 60 -2.98 -5.38 -10.60
CA ARG A 60 -1.97 -4.71 -11.43
C ARG A 60 -0.82 -5.67 -11.71
N GLN A 61 -0.20 -5.55 -12.88
CA GLN A 61 1.06 -6.23 -13.16
C GLN A 61 2.15 -5.70 -12.22
N MET A 62 2.78 -6.60 -11.49
CA MET A 62 3.84 -6.30 -10.52
C MET A 62 5.01 -7.24 -10.73
N ILE A 63 6.23 -6.74 -10.52
CA ILE A 63 7.43 -7.56 -10.50
C ILE A 63 7.48 -8.32 -9.17
N VAL A 64 7.42 -9.64 -9.23
CA VAL A 64 7.43 -10.51 -8.04
C VAL A 64 8.86 -10.95 -7.71
N ARG A 65 9.63 -11.35 -8.72
CA ARG A 65 11.04 -11.78 -8.59
C ARG A 65 11.82 -11.48 -9.86
N ASN A 66 12.84 -10.63 -9.77
CA ASN A 66 13.70 -10.24 -10.89
C ASN A 66 12.87 -9.79 -12.12
N ASN A 67 12.77 -10.64 -13.14
CA ASN A 67 12.06 -10.37 -14.39
C ASN A 67 10.68 -11.05 -14.45
N ILE A 68 10.27 -11.76 -13.39
CA ILE A 68 8.97 -12.42 -13.31
C ILE A 68 7.94 -11.38 -12.87
N THR A 69 6.99 -11.11 -13.77
CA THR A 69 5.84 -10.25 -13.49
C THR A 69 4.57 -11.08 -13.36
N GLU A 70 3.76 -10.78 -12.36
CA GLU A 70 2.45 -11.39 -12.16
C GLU A 70 1.38 -10.30 -11.98
N VAL A 71 0.13 -10.66 -12.27
CA VAL A 71 -1.03 -9.79 -11.98
C VAL A 71 -1.47 -10.06 -10.55
N ALA A 72 -1.18 -9.11 -9.66
CA ALA A 72 -1.31 -9.33 -8.22
C ALA A 72 -1.74 -8.06 -7.48
N TYR A 73 -2.00 -8.24 -6.18
CA TYR A 73 -2.05 -7.16 -5.20
C TYR A 73 -0.81 -7.23 -4.32
N ASN A 74 -0.35 -6.07 -3.87
CA ASN A 74 0.71 -5.97 -2.89
C ASN A 74 0.09 -5.94 -1.49
N VAL A 75 0.65 -6.72 -0.55
CA VAL A 75 0.17 -6.79 0.84
C VAL A 75 1.26 -6.24 1.74
N GLN A 76 1.01 -5.06 2.29
CA GLN A 76 1.82 -4.45 3.33
C GLN A 76 1.41 -5.05 4.68
N THR A 77 2.37 -5.39 5.54
CA THR A 77 2.06 -6.05 6.83
C THR A 77 2.96 -5.51 7.93
N THR A 78 2.39 -5.28 9.11
CA THR A 78 3.11 -4.99 10.35
C THR A 78 3.01 -6.21 11.25
N VAL A 79 4.16 -6.71 11.72
CA VAL A 79 4.25 -7.93 12.52
C VAL A 79 5.01 -7.63 13.81
N ASP A 80 4.44 -8.06 14.93
CA ASP A 80 5.12 -8.03 16.23
C ASP A 80 6.37 -8.94 16.23
N ALA A 81 7.47 -8.43 16.77
CA ALA A 81 8.76 -9.11 16.77
C ALA A 81 8.90 -10.18 17.86
N GLU A 82 8.14 -10.08 18.94
CA GLU A 82 8.23 -11.01 20.08
C GLU A 82 7.54 -12.34 19.77
N ASN A 83 6.30 -12.26 19.30
CA ASN A 83 5.42 -13.40 19.10
C ASN A 83 5.16 -13.73 17.62
N ASN A 84 5.69 -12.94 16.68
CA ASN A 84 5.45 -13.07 15.24
C ASN A 84 3.96 -12.99 14.90
N ILE A 85 3.24 -12.07 15.55
CA ILE A 85 1.81 -11.84 15.36
C ILE A 85 1.62 -10.63 14.43
N PRO A 86 1.06 -10.82 13.23
CA PRO A 86 0.55 -9.74 12.40
C PRO A 86 -0.45 -8.86 13.18
N ILE A 87 -0.11 -7.59 13.37
CA ILE A 87 -0.99 -6.61 14.03
C ILE A 87 -1.79 -5.78 13.04
N ASP A 88 -1.28 -5.66 11.81
CA ASP A 88 -1.91 -4.86 10.77
C ASP A 88 -1.53 -5.35 9.37
N TYR A 89 -2.42 -5.10 8.42
CA TYR A 89 -2.14 -5.28 7.00
C TYR A 89 -2.88 -4.26 6.13
N LYS A 90 -2.37 -4.04 4.92
CA LYS A 90 -3.01 -3.21 3.90
C LYS A 90 -2.76 -3.79 2.52
N VAL A 91 -3.84 -4.10 1.80
CA VAL A 91 -3.78 -4.52 0.41
C VAL A 91 -3.75 -3.27 -0.49
N THR A 92 -2.74 -3.17 -1.34
CA THR A 92 -2.50 -2.06 -2.25
C THR A 92 -2.21 -2.56 -3.66
N ASN A 93 -2.31 -1.64 -4.63
CA ASN A 93 -1.95 -1.86 -6.03
C ASN A 93 -0.67 -1.09 -6.41
N THR A 94 0.03 -0.53 -5.41
CA THR A 94 1.23 0.29 -5.57
C THR A 94 2.47 -0.45 -5.06
N ASN A 95 3.64 0.03 -5.46
CA ASN A 95 4.92 -0.48 -4.96
C ASN A 95 5.19 -0.07 -3.49
N ASP A 96 6.19 -0.70 -2.90
CA ASP A 96 6.58 -0.56 -1.49
C ASP A 96 7.17 0.82 -1.14
N SER A 97 7.69 1.53 -2.14
CA SER A 97 8.56 2.71 -1.95
C SER A 97 7.90 3.90 -1.26
N LYS A 98 6.57 3.87 -1.07
CA LYS A 98 5.79 4.90 -0.36
C LYS A 98 4.81 4.33 0.68
N ALA A 99 5.10 3.15 1.21
CA ALA A 99 4.19 2.46 2.11
C ALA A 99 4.59 2.55 3.60
N MET A 100 5.83 2.92 3.92
CA MET A 100 6.35 2.91 5.29
C MET A 100 5.61 3.90 6.19
N GLY A 101 5.53 5.17 5.85
CA GLY A 101 4.92 6.22 6.68
C GLY A 101 3.45 5.92 6.99
N GLY A 102 2.70 5.45 6.00
CA GLY A 102 1.30 5.05 6.20
C GLY A 102 1.13 3.84 7.11
N MET A 103 2.03 2.85 7.02
CA MET A 103 2.01 1.68 7.91
C MET A 103 2.46 2.03 9.34
N LEU A 104 3.45 2.93 9.49
CA LEU A 104 3.89 3.43 10.79
C LEU A 104 2.78 4.19 11.52
N GLN A 105 2.04 5.05 10.80
CA GLN A 105 0.90 5.77 11.38
C GLN A 105 -0.18 4.79 11.87
N ARG A 106 -0.49 3.76 11.08
CA ARG A 106 -1.45 2.72 11.47
C ARG A 106 -0.96 1.92 12.68
N ALA A 107 0.32 1.55 12.70
CA ALA A 107 0.94 0.86 13.83
C ALA A 107 0.86 1.71 15.12
N LYS A 108 1.19 3.00 15.04
CA LYS A 108 1.06 3.94 16.18
C LYS A 108 -0.37 4.01 16.70
N THR A 109 -1.36 4.07 15.81
CA THR A 109 -2.79 4.06 16.19
C THR A 109 -3.20 2.75 16.87
N ILE A 110 -2.76 1.60 16.36
CA ILE A 110 -3.11 0.28 16.89
C ILE A 110 -2.43 0.04 18.25
N LEU A 111 -1.16 0.41 18.38
CA LEU A 111 -0.37 0.21 19.60
C LEU A 111 -0.63 1.29 20.66
N GLY A 112 -1.22 2.44 20.28
CA GLY A 112 -1.41 3.59 21.16
C GLY A 112 -0.11 4.22 21.65
N SER A 113 1.01 3.90 21.02
CA SER A 113 2.36 4.32 21.41
C SER A 113 3.26 4.44 20.19
N ASN A 114 4.28 5.29 20.28
CA ASN A 114 5.38 5.37 19.31
C ASN A 114 6.69 4.75 19.85
N LYS A 115 6.66 4.14 21.04
CA LYS A 115 7.83 3.51 21.68
C LYS A 115 8.12 2.13 21.08
N PHE A 116 8.41 2.09 19.79
CA PHE A 116 8.83 0.90 19.09
C PHE A 116 9.80 1.26 17.98
N THR A 117 10.58 0.27 17.54
CA THR A 117 11.51 0.41 16.42
C THR A 117 11.04 -0.44 15.26
N ALA A 118 10.86 0.17 14.09
CA ALA A 118 10.38 -0.54 12.91
C ALA A 118 11.54 -0.94 11.98
N LEU A 119 11.48 -2.17 11.48
CA LEU A 119 12.51 -2.75 10.60
C LEU A 119 11.95 -2.90 9.18
N TYR A 120 12.59 -2.27 8.18
CA TYR A 120 12.17 -2.34 6.79
C TYR A 120 13.28 -2.81 5.84
N ASP A 121 12.85 -3.28 4.68
CA ASP A 121 13.75 -3.65 3.59
C ASP A 121 14.25 -2.43 2.81
N LYS A 122 15.24 -2.63 1.96
CA LYS A 122 15.81 -1.66 1.02
C LYS A 122 14.76 -0.98 0.13
N GLY A 123 13.66 -1.68 -0.17
CA GLY A 123 12.56 -1.16 -1.00
C GLY A 123 11.85 0.07 -0.41
N TYR A 124 11.97 0.30 0.90
CA TYR A 124 11.35 1.41 1.63
C TYR A 124 12.31 2.60 1.85
N HIS A 125 13.51 2.56 1.25
CA HIS A 125 14.53 3.60 1.41
C HIS A 125 14.21 4.84 0.55
N THR A 126 13.19 5.61 0.97
CA THR A 126 12.76 6.86 0.33
C THR A 126 12.83 8.01 1.34
N GLY A 127 13.38 9.16 0.94
CA GLY A 127 13.56 10.32 1.82
C GLY A 127 12.27 10.80 2.50
N THR A 128 11.17 10.90 1.75
CA THR A 128 9.85 11.30 2.27
C THR A 128 9.31 10.35 3.33
N GLU A 129 9.66 9.06 3.24
CA GLU A 129 9.22 8.06 4.21
C GLU A 129 10.00 8.18 5.53
N PHE A 130 11.30 8.51 5.46
CA PHE A 130 12.08 8.83 6.64
C PHE A 130 11.56 10.09 7.34
N GLU A 131 11.15 11.10 6.59
CA GLU A 131 10.51 12.30 7.15
C GLU A 131 9.19 11.94 7.84
N ALA A 132 8.37 11.09 7.22
CA ALA A 132 7.14 10.63 7.85
C ALA A 132 7.39 9.86 9.15
N ALA A 133 8.45 9.03 9.21
CA ALA A 133 8.84 8.32 10.42
C ALA A 133 9.33 9.27 11.53
N ASP A 134 10.14 10.27 11.17
CA ASP A 134 10.66 11.29 12.09
C ASP A 134 9.53 12.16 12.66
N ASN A 135 8.58 12.57 11.82
CA ASN A 135 7.39 13.31 12.23
C ASN A 135 6.47 12.50 13.17
N LEU A 136 6.51 11.17 13.08
CA LEU A 136 5.77 10.30 13.98
C LEU A 136 6.53 9.99 15.27
N ASP A 137 7.78 10.44 15.38
CA ASP A 137 8.73 10.14 16.45
C ASP A 137 8.88 8.62 16.64
N ILE A 138 9.16 7.93 15.53
CA ILE A 138 9.37 6.47 15.49
C ILE A 138 10.75 6.18 14.88
N ASP A 139 11.56 5.42 15.60
CA ASP A 139 12.84 4.95 15.10
C ASP A 139 12.64 3.87 14.02
N VAL A 140 13.33 4.04 12.90
CA VAL A 140 13.34 3.08 11.78
C VAL A 140 14.75 2.61 11.48
N LEU A 141 14.87 1.33 11.10
CA LEU A 141 16.06 0.75 10.48
C LEU A 141 15.68 0.22 9.11
N VAL A 142 16.14 0.91 8.07
CA VAL A 142 15.87 0.59 6.66
C VAL A 142 17.19 0.34 5.93
N ALA A 143 17.34 -0.83 5.29
CA ALA A 143 18.58 -1.15 4.58
C ALA A 143 18.95 -0.06 3.56
N ILE A 144 20.19 0.39 3.63
CA ILE A 144 20.70 1.44 2.75
C ILE A 144 21.12 0.78 1.44
N PRO A 145 20.63 1.26 0.28
CA PRO A 145 21.11 0.80 -1.01
C PRO A 145 22.61 1.08 -1.13
N THR A 146 23.38 0.09 -1.57
CA THR A 146 24.75 0.33 -2.05
C THR A 146 24.67 1.37 -3.16
N VAL A 147 25.28 2.53 -2.94
CA VAL A 147 25.31 3.59 -3.94
C VAL A 147 26.19 3.11 -5.08
N ALA A 148 25.72 3.19 -6.32
CA ALA A 148 26.58 2.85 -7.45
C ALA A 148 27.85 3.71 -7.42
N ALA A 149 29.01 3.09 -7.64
CA ALA A 149 30.28 3.81 -7.75
C ALA A 149 30.17 4.78 -8.93
N ASN A 150 30.05 6.07 -8.62
CA ASN A 150 29.84 7.12 -9.63
C ASN A 150 31.16 7.73 -10.10
N ALA A 151 32.26 7.44 -9.40
CA ALA A 151 33.61 7.89 -9.77
C ALA A 151 34.36 6.81 -10.56
N PRO A 152 35.21 7.20 -11.52
CA PRO A 152 36.12 6.27 -12.22
C PRO A 152 37.00 5.44 -11.27
N ASN A 153 37.47 6.06 -10.18
CA ASN A 153 38.19 5.38 -9.10
C ASN A 153 37.32 5.36 -7.82
N PRO A 154 37.10 4.17 -7.21
CA PRO A 154 36.30 4.02 -5.98
C PRO A 154 36.73 4.91 -4.80
N GLU A 155 38.02 5.24 -4.70
CA GLU A 155 38.56 6.13 -3.66
C GLU A 155 37.95 7.55 -3.71
N TYR A 156 37.42 7.95 -4.86
CA TYR A 156 36.74 9.22 -5.03
C TYR A 156 35.23 9.09 -5.08
N ASN A 157 34.64 8.01 -4.56
CA ASN A 157 33.19 7.91 -4.39
C ASN A 157 32.66 8.95 -3.40
N VAL A 158 31.37 9.29 -3.50
CA VAL A 158 30.74 10.32 -2.64
C VAL A 158 30.81 9.95 -1.15
N GLU A 159 30.90 8.66 -0.84
CA GLU A 159 31.00 8.15 0.53
C GLU A 159 32.27 8.61 1.26
N HIS A 160 33.34 8.94 0.53
CA HIS A 160 34.59 9.45 1.10
C HIS A 160 34.63 10.99 1.22
N PHE A 161 33.52 11.67 0.91
CA PHE A 161 33.41 13.12 1.07
C PHE A 161 32.77 13.43 2.41
N THR A 162 33.45 14.23 3.22
CA THR A 162 32.98 14.59 4.57
C THR A 162 32.13 15.85 4.49
N TYR A 163 30.96 15.84 5.11
CA TYR A 163 30.11 17.02 5.22
C TYR A 163 30.36 17.72 6.54
N ASP A 164 30.71 19.00 6.49
CA ASP A 164 30.74 19.86 7.66
C ASP A 164 29.42 20.62 7.78
N LYS A 165 28.73 20.42 8.89
CA LYS A 165 27.42 20.99 9.19
C LYS A 165 27.51 22.45 9.63
N GLU A 166 28.62 22.88 10.23
CA GLU A 166 28.77 24.25 10.73
C GLU A 166 29.02 25.23 9.58
N SER A 167 29.87 24.85 8.63
CA SER A 167 30.24 25.68 7.47
C SER A 167 29.36 25.45 6.22
N ASP A 168 28.37 24.54 6.28
CA ASP A 168 27.58 24.05 5.12
C ASP A 168 28.47 23.77 3.89
N CYS A 169 29.52 22.95 4.08
CA CYS A 169 30.45 22.59 3.01
C CYS A 169 30.78 21.09 2.99
N TYR A 170 31.27 20.63 1.84
CA TYR A 170 31.84 19.29 1.70
C TYR A 170 33.35 19.36 1.53
N ILE A 171 34.08 18.50 2.21
CA ILE A 171 35.52 18.34 2.06
C ILE A 171 35.77 17.12 1.18
N CYS A 172 36.46 17.31 0.06
CA CYS A 172 36.84 16.21 -0.82
C CYS A 172 38.06 15.43 -0.29
N PRO A 173 38.34 14.21 -0.78
CA PRO A 173 39.52 13.43 -0.38
C PRO A 173 40.86 14.15 -0.60
N GLN A 174 40.89 15.18 -1.46
CA GLN A 174 42.06 16.04 -1.70
C GLN A 174 42.12 17.27 -0.75
N GLY A 175 41.28 17.30 0.29
CA GLY A 175 41.22 18.37 1.28
C GLY A 175 40.69 19.71 0.75
N LYS A 176 40.03 19.73 -0.42
CA LYS A 176 39.44 20.96 -0.98
C LYS A 176 37.97 21.07 -0.61
N GLU A 177 37.59 22.26 -0.16
CA GLU A 177 36.21 22.61 0.18
C GLU A 177 35.36 22.77 -1.08
N MET A 178 34.13 22.26 -0.98
CA MET A 178 33.07 22.37 -1.95
C MET A 178 31.91 23.13 -1.31
N THR A 179 31.61 24.29 -1.86
CA THR A 179 30.58 25.19 -1.34
C THR A 179 29.32 25.13 -2.20
N THR A 180 28.22 25.63 -1.65
CA THR A 180 26.95 25.75 -2.35
C THR A 180 26.58 27.22 -2.55
N THR A 181 25.83 27.51 -3.62
CA THR A 181 25.20 28.83 -3.82
C THR A 181 23.96 29.01 -2.93
N GLY A 182 23.60 28.00 -2.13
CA GLY A 182 22.40 28.00 -1.27
C GLY A 182 21.09 27.72 -2.01
N LYS A 183 21.11 27.74 -3.35
CA LYS A 183 19.93 27.49 -4.19
C LYS A 183 19.49 26.02 -4.10
N TRP A 184 18.20 25.83 -3.82
CA TRP A 184 17.55 24.53 -3.94
C TRP A 184 17.18 24.24 -5.38
N HIS A 185 17.48 23.02 -5.81
CA HIS A 185 17.06 22.45 -7.08
C HIS A 185 16.02 21.36 -6.85
N PHE A 186 15.11 21.19 -7.80
CA PHE A 186 14.09 20.15 -7.74
C PHE A 186 14.52 18.95 -8.57
N ALA A 187 14.58 17.78 -7.94
CA ALA A 187 14.49 16.50 -8.62
C ALA A 187 13.01 16.10 -8.78
N LYS A 188 12.74 14.93 -9.36
CA LYS A 188 11.37 14.44 -9.57
C LYS A 188 10.55 14.31 -8.28
N THR A 189 11.21 14.02 -7.16
CA THR A 189 10.54 13.66 -5.88
C THR A 189 11.09 14.35 -4.64
N TYR A 190 12.18 15.12 -4.75
CA TYR A 190 12.83 15.77 -3.61
C TYR A 190 13.62 17.00 -4.05
N ARG A 191 13.94 17.87 -3.09
CA ARG A 191 14.84 19.01 -3.29
C ARG A 191 16.28 18.66 -2.90
N PHE A 192 17.24 19.22 -3.64
CA PHE A 192 18.65 19.07 -3.33
C PHE A 192 19.43 20.36 -3.49
N LYS A 193 20.49 20.52 -2.68
CA LYS A 193 21.52 21.53 -2.86
C LYS A 193 22.68 20.93 -3.66
N ARG A 194 23.28 21.76 -4.51
CA ARG A 194 24.47 21.38 -5.29
C ARG A 194 25.71 22.00 -4.66
N TYR A 195 26.74 21.18 -4.45
CA TYR A 195 28.05 21.58 -3.94
C TYR A 195 29.10 21.36 -5.03
N THR A 196 29.89 22.39 -5.29
CA THR A 196 30.95 22.38 -6.32
C THR A 196 32.17 23.13 -5.82
N THR A 197 33.30 22.92 -6.48
CA THR A 197 34.52 23.67 -6.19
C THR A 197 35.24 24.07 -7.48
N LYS A 198 35.78 25.29 -7.52
CA LYS A 198 36.61 25.76 -8.64
C LYS A 198 37.94 25.01 -8.72
N ALA A 199 38.41 24.47 -7.58
CA ALA A 199 39.65 23.70 -7.48
C ALA A 199 39.64 22.44 -8.37
N CYS A 200 38.47 21.89 -8.73
CA CYS A 200 38.38 20.75 -9.63
C CYS A 200 38.86 21.05 -11.06
N LYS A 201 38.97 22.31 -11.48
CA LYS A 201 39.43 22.65 -12.84
C LYS A 201 40.92 22.37 -13.04
N THR A 202 41.73 22.55 -12.00
CA THR A 202 43.19 22.37 -12.00
C THR A 202 43.63 21.15 -11.19
N CYS A 203 42.69 20.30 -10.78
CA CYS A 203 42.96 19.16 -9.92
C CYS A 203 43.65 18.02 -10.70
N PRO A 204 44.81 17.51 -10.24
CA PRO A 204 45.54 16.45 -10.93
C PRO A 204 44.76 15.13 -10.98
N VAL A 205 43.98 14.84 -9.94
CA VAL A 205 43.18 13.60 -9.83
C VAL A 205 41.78 13.73 -10.45
N LYS A 206 41.50 14.79 -11.22
CA LYS A 206 40.21 14.98 -11.89
C LYS A 206 39.81 13.78 -12.76
N PRO A 207 40.69 13.19 -13.60
CA PRO A 207 40.33 12.04 -14.44
C PRO A 207 39.85 10.83 -13.64
N GLU A 208 40.35 10.65 -12.42
CA GLU A 208 39.97 9.57 -11.51
C GLU A 208 38.72 9.89 -10.68
N CYS A 209 38.50 11.18 -10.40
CA CYS A 209 37.40 11.63 -9.54
C CYS A 209 36.08 11.85 -10.29
N SER A 210 36.11 12.39 -11.52
CA SER A 210 34.89 12.65 -12.29
C SER A 210 35.15 12.86 -13.79
N LYS A 211 34.27 12.29 -14.63
CA LYS A 211 34.25 12.51 -16.09
C LYS A 211 33.66 13.86 -16.50
N ALA A 212 33.11 14.64 -15.56
CA ALA A 212 32.42 15.89 -15.88
C ALA A 212 33.41 17.02 -16.24
N LYS A 213 33.05 17.84 -17.25
CA LYS A 213 33.87 18.96 -17.76
C LYS A 213 34.36 19.90 -16.66
N TYR A 214 33.49 20.24 -15.70
CA TYR A 214 33.76 21.20 -14.63
C TYR A 214 34.10 20.54 -13.27
N GLY A 215 34.35 19.23 -13.24
CA GLY A 215 34.64 18.49 -12.01
C GLY A 215 33.41 17.86 -11.35
N LYS A 216 33.63 17.19 -10.22
CA LYS A 216 32.58 16.49 -9.48
C LYS A 216 31.64 17.49 -8.80
N ALA A 217 30.34 17.21 -8.85
CA ALA A 217 29.34 17.95 -8.10
C ALA A 217 28.62 16.98 -7.15
N ILE A 218 28.46 17.39 -5.90
CA ILE A 218 27.71 16.63 -4.90
C ILE A 218 26.30 17.20 -4.82
N GLN A 219 25.31 16.30 -4.85
CA GLN A 219 23.92 16.63 -4.61
C GLN A 219 23.55 16.15 -3.21
N ARG A 220 23.27 17.09 -2.31
CA ARG A 220 22.77 16.78 -0.97
C ARG A 220 21.26 16.95 -0.95
N SER A 221 20.54 15.86 -0.71
CA SER A 221 19.08 15.88 -0.56
C SER A 221 18.69 16.60 0.74
N GLU A 222 17.49 17.19 0.77
CA GLU A 222 16.89 17.71 2.01
C GLU A 222 16.75 16.63 3.10
N TYR A 223 16.57 15.36 2.71
CA TYR A 223 16.42 14.22 3.63
C TYR A 223 17.74 13.58 4.06
N MET A 224 18.90 14.13 3.63
CA MET A 224 20.20 13.49 3.84
C MET A 224 20.51 13.26 5.33
N GLU A 225 20.09 14.18 6.20
CA GLU A 225 20.27 14.04 7.64
C GLU A 225 19.51 12.85 8.21
N LEU A 226 18.28 12.61 7.74
CA LEU A 226 17.45 11.48 8.17
C LEU A 226 18.07 10.15 7.73
N ILE A 227 18.59 10.12 6.50
CA ILE A 227 19.28 8.96 5.93
C ILE A 227 20.55 8.65 6.74
N ASN A 228 21.33 9.67 7.11
CA ASN A 228 22.52 9.52 7.95
C ASN A 228 22.17 8.98 9.34
N ARG A 229 21.13 9.52 9.99
CA ARG A 229 20.64 8.99 11.28
C ARG A 229 20.24 7.51 11.16
N ASN A 230 19.55 7.12 10.10
CA ASN A 230 19.24 5.71 9.84
C ASN A 230 20.51 4.85 9.64
N LYS A 231 21.52 5.36 8.94
CA LYS A 231 22.83 4.67 8.76
C LYS A 231 23.48 4.40 10.11
N GLU A 232 23.56 5.40 10.97
CA GLU A 232 24.12 5.24 12.31
C GLU A 232 23.34 4.24 13.15
N ARG A 233 21.99 4.27 13.10
CA ARG A 233 21.14 3.30 13.80
C ARG A 233 21.41 1.87 13.32
N ILE A 234 21.55 1.65 12.02
CA ILE A 234 21.85 0.32 11.46
C ILE A 234 23.25 -0.15 11.86
N GLU A 235 24.25 0.71 11.75
CA GLU A 235 25.63 0.38 12.12
C GLU A 235 25.74 -0.03 13.60
N LYS A 236 25.03 0.67 14.48
CA LYS A 236 24.95 0.36 15.92
C LYS A 236 24.15 -0.92 16.23
N ASN A 237 23.22 -1.32 15.36
CA ASN A 237 22.23 -2.38 15.64
C ASN A 237 22.15 -3.45 14.54
N LYS A 238 23.28 -3.84 13.95
CA LYS A 238 23.32 -4.80 12.82
C LYS A 238 22.62 -6.12 13.13
N ASP A 239 22.85 -6.69 14.31
CA ASP A 239 22.24 -7.97 14.70
C ASP A 239 20.74 -7.86 14.93
N TYR A 240 20.30 -6.75 15.52
CA TYR A 240 18.88 -6.46 15.66
C TYR A 240 18.21 -6.32 14.28
N TYR A 241 18.85 -5.63 13.34
CA TYR A 241 18.34 -5.49 11.97
C TYR A 241 18.18 -6.84 11.25
N ARG A 242 19.12 -7.78 11.44
CA ARG A 242 19.05 -9.13 10.84
C ARG A 242 17.77 -9.88 11.21
N ARG A 243 17.19 -9.62 12.39
CA ARG A 243 15.93 -10.25 12.84
C ARG A 243 14.73 -9.94 11.95
N ARG A 244 14.78 -8.85 11.16
CA ARG A 244 13.70 -8.45 10.24
C ARG A 244 13.19 -9.61 9.38
N GLN A 245 14.11 -10.39 8.81
CA GLN A 245 13.75 -11.53 7.93
C GLN A 245 12.95 -12.58 8.71
N ALA A 246 13.42 -12.97 9.89
CA ALA A 246 12.75 -13.97 10.72
C ALA A 246 11.34 -13.54 11.16
N ILE A 247 11.16 -12.26 11.48
CA ILE A 247 9.89 -11.72 11.98
C ILE A 247 8.79 -11.81 10.92
N VAL A 248 9.05 -11.27 9.72
CA VAL A 248 8.03 -11.20 8.66
C VAL A 248 7.90 -12.50 7.87
N GLU A 249 8.98 -13.26 7.70
CA GLU A 249 8.93 -14.53 6.98
C GLU A 249 8.27 -15.64 7.79
N HIS A 250 8.19 -15.54 9.12
CA HIS A 250 7.47 -16.54 9.92
C HIS A 250 5.96 -16.63 9.55
N PRO A 251 5.16 -15.55 9.57
CA PRO A 251 3.77 -15.61 9.14
C PRO A 251 3.66 -15.94 7.65
N TYR A 252 4.48 -15.32 6.79
CA TYR A 252 4.41 -15.58 5.35
C TYR A 252 4.83 -17.01 4.95
N GLY A 253 5.81 -17.60 5.62
CA GLY A 253 6.20 -19.00 5.43
C GLY A 253 5.06 -19.94 5.77
N THR A 254 4.35 -19.68 6.87
CA THR A 254 3.16 -20.47 7.25
C THR A 254 2.03 -20.30 6.22
N ILE A 255 1.63 -19.07 5.95
CA ILE A 255 0.48 -18.76 5.11
C ILE A 255 0.73 -19.17 3.64
N LYS A 256 1.87 -18.78 3.07
CA LYS A 256 2.16 -19.04 1.65
C LYS A 256 2.67 -20.46 1.39
N ARG A 257 3.50 -21.04 2.28
CA ARG A 257 4.13 -22.36 2.03
C ARG A 257 3.32 -23.50 2.62
N GLN A 258 2.93 -23.40 3.90
CA GLN A 258 2.20 -24.49 4.55
C GLN A 258 0.72 -24.50 4.16
N TRP A 259 0.07 -23.34 4.13
CA TRP A 259 -1.36 -23.24 3.82
C TRP A 259 -1.65 -23.02 2.33
N ARG A 260 -0.59 -22.82 1.53
CA ARG A 260 -0.65 -22.63 0.07
C ARG A 260 -1.53 -21.44 -0.33
N PHE A 261 -1.65 -20.43 0.53
CA PHE A 261 -2.35 -19.20 0.20
C PHE A 261 -1.45 -18.31 -0.67
N SER A 262 -1.47 -18.60 -1.97
CA SER A 262 -0.66 -17.91 -2.99
C SER A 262 -1.49 -17.03 -3.93
N TYR A 263 -2.82 -17.09 -3.85
CA TYR A 263 -3.71 -16.32 -4.72
C TYR A 263 -4.98 -15.87 -4.00
N VAL A 264 -5.50 -14.71 -4.40
CA VAL A 264 -6.80 -14.20 -3.96
C VAL A 264 -7.89 -14.96 -4.71
N SER A 265 -8.86 -15.49 -3.97
CA SER A 265 -9.89 -16.38 -4.55
C SER A 265 -11.08 -15.61 -5.11
N THR A 266 -11.41 -14.46 -4.50
CA THR A 266 -12.60 -13.70 -4.84
C THR A 266 -12.52 -12.95 -6.17
N LYS A 267 -11.31 -12.57 -6.65
CA LYS A 267 -11.02 -11.89 -7.93
C LYS A 267 -12.02 -10.79 -8.33
N LYS A 268 -12.48 -10.00 -7.36
CA LYS A 268 -13.54 -8.99 -7.52
C LYS A 268 -13.15 -7.70 -6.79
N GLY A 269 -11.99 -7.17 -7.13
CA GLY A 269 -11.47 -5.93 -6.59
C GLY A 269 -10.72 -6.08 -5.27
N LYS A 270 -10.02 -5.01 -4.93
CA LYS A 270 -9.12 -4.87 -3.79
C LYS A 270 -9.83 -5.07 -2.46
N GLN A 271 -11.10 -4.66 -2.35
CA GLN A 271 -11.86 -4.84 -1.10
C GLN A 271 -12.03 -6.32 -0.75
N ARG A 272 -12.40 -7.16 -1.72
CA ARG A 272 -12.54 -8.59 -1.48
C ARG A 272 -11.18 -9.28 -1.32
N ALA A 273 -10.18 -8.84 -2.08
CA ALA A 273 -8.79 -9.27 -1.86
C ALA A 273 -8.32 -8.99 -0.43
N SER A 274 -8.65 -7.82 0.10
CA SER A 274 -8.36 -7.45 1.49
C SER A 274 -9.09 -8.36 2.49
N ALA A 275 -10.34 -8.73 2.23
CA ALA A 275 -11.06 -9.67 3.09
C ALA A 275 -10.41 -11.06 3.10
N ASP A 276 -10.04 -11.61 1.93
CA ASP A 276 -9.37 -12.90 1.81
C ASP A 276 -8.06 -12.93 2.63
N VAL A 277 -7.23 -11.89 2.47
CA VAL A 277 -5.98 -11.71 3.24
C VAL A 277 -6.25 -11.58 4.74
N GLY A 278 -7.27 -10.80 5.10
CA GLY A 278 -7.67 -10.61 6.50
C GLY A 278 -8.08 -11.90 7.19
N PHE A 279 -8.89 -12.73 6.53
CA PHE A 279 -9.28 -14.02 7.09
C PHE A 279 -8.07 -14.94 7.30
N MET A 280 -7.10 -14.93 6.39
CA MET A 280 -5.87 -15.71 6.57
C MET A 280 -5.05 -15.22 7.76
N PHE A 281 -4.89 -13.91 7.93
CA PHE A 281 -4.19 -13.36 9.10
C PHE A 281 -4.93 -13.64 10.41
N ILE A 282 -6.26 -13.57 10.44
CA ILE A 282 -7.05 -13.94 11.61
C ILE A 282 -6.81 -15.42 11.97
N ALA A 283 -6.90 -16.32 10.99
CA ALA A 283 -6.64 -17.75 11.21
C ALA A 283 -5.22 -18.00 11.73
N TYR A 284 -4.22 -17.30 11.16
CA TYR A 284 -2.83 -17.38 11.60
C TYR A 284 -2.67 -16.90 13.05
N ASN A 285 -3.21 -15.72 13.37
CA ASN A 285 -3.14 -15.13 14.70
C ASN A 285 -3.78 -16.03 15.75
N LEU A 286 -4.98 -16.57 15.48
CA LEU A 286 -5.67 -17.49 16.39
C LEU A 286 -4.85 -18.74 16.66
N ARG A 287 -4.28 -19.36 15.62
CA ARG A 287 -3.40 -20.52 15.76
C ARG A 287 -2.14 -20.18 16.54
N ARG A 288 -1.52 -19.02 16.26
CA ARG A 288 -0.29 -18.57 16.91
C ARG A 288 -0.51 -18.30 18.39
N ILE A 289 -1.55 -17.55 18.73
CA ILE A 289 -1.94 -17.25 20.12
C ILE A 289 -2.22 -18.54 20.87
N MET A 290 -3.02 -19.46 20.30
CA MET A 290 -3.34 -20.74 20.92
C MET A 290 -2.08 -21.58 21.22
N ASN A 291 -1.05 -21.51 20.38
CA ASN A 291 0.21 -22.20 20.61
C ASN A 291 1.08 -21.51 21.69
N ILE A 292 0.98 -20.19 21.84
CA ILE A 292 1.76 -19.42 22.83
C ILE A 292 1.15 -19.57 24.23
N VAL A 293 -0.15 -19.28 24.37
CA VAL A 293 -0.82 -19.27 25.69
C VAL A 293 -1.39 -20.63 26.09
N GLY A 294 -1.54 -21.55 25.14
CA GLY A 294 -2.18 -22.84 25.33
C GLY A 294 -3.70 -22.81 25.18
N LYS A 295 -4.28 -23.95 24.81
CA LYS A 295 -5.72 -24.11 24.54
C LYS A 295 -6.60 -23.73 25.74
N ASN A 296 -6.19 -24.13 26.94
CA ASN A 296 -6.98 -23.91 28.16
C ASN A 296 -7.01 -22.44 28.56
N ALA A 297 -5.88 -21.74 28.48
CA ALA A 297 -5.82 -20.30 28.77
C ALA A 297 -6.63 -19.50 27.75
N LEU A 298 -6.52 -19.83 26.46
CA LEU A 298 -7.30 -19.19 25.40
C LEU A 298 -8.80 -19.42 25.61
N ARG A 299 -9.22 -20.64 25.94
CA ARG A 299 -10.62 -20.95 26.24
C ARG A 299 -11.15 -20.11 27.39
N LYS A 300 -10.43 -20.06 28.51
CA LYS A 300 -10.81 -19.26 29.69
C LYS A 300 -10.92 -17.77 29.33
N TYR A 301 -9.98 -17.26 28.54
CA TYR A 301 -10.02 -15.88 28.06
C TYR A 301 -11.26 -15.61 27.19
N LEU A 302 -11.57 -16.50 26.25
CA LEU A 302 -12.74 -16.39 25.39
C LEU A 302 -14.06 -16.47 26.19
N GLU A 303 -14.14 -17.34 27.19
CA GLU A 303 -15.28 -17.41 28.11
C GLU A 303 -15.50 -16.07 28.84
N VAL A 304 -14.43 -15.49 29.39
CA VAL A 304 -14.49 -14.15 30.04
C VAL A 304 -14.86 -13.06 29.03
N LEU A 305 -14.33 -13.12 27.82
CA LEU A 305 -14.60 -12.14 26.77
C LEU A 305 -16.07 -12.19 26.34
N ILE A 306 -16.64 -13.38 26.16
CA ILE A 306 -18.07 -13.57 25.85
C ILE A 306 -18.94 -13.03 27.00
N LEU A 307 -18.57 -13.28 28.25
CA LEU A 307 -19.27 -12.72 29.42
C LEU A 307 -19.19 -11.19 29.46
N SER A 308 -18.05 -10.61 29.08
CA SER A 308 -17.83 -9.16 29.05
C SER A 308 -18.61 -8.50 27.91
N VAL A 309 -18.56 -9.07 26.71
CA VAL A 309 -19.32 -8.61 25.55
C VAL A 309 -20.82 -8.73 25.80
N SER A 310 -21.28 -9.84 26.38
CA SER A 310 -22.70 -10.01 26.73
C SER A 310 -23.16 -9.03 27.82
N ARG A 311 -22.29 -8.68 28.79
CA ARG A 311 -22.55 -7.60 29.76
C ARG A 311 -22.68 -6.23 29.12
N ILE A 312 -21.93 -5.91 28.07
CA ILE A 312 -22.03 -4.65 27.33
C ILE A 312 -23.23 -4.67 26.37
N TYR A 313 -23.48 -5.81 25.72
CA TYR A 313 -24.52 -5.95 24.70
C TYR A 313 -25.93 -6.02 25.30
N ARG A 314 -26.11 -6.65 26.48
CA ARG A 314 -27.41 -6.68 27.19
C ARG A 314 -28.02 -5.29 27.44
N PRO A 315 -27.31 -4.31 28.04
CA PRO A 315 -27.85 -2.98 28.27
C PRO A 315 -28.03 -2.18 26.98
N ILE A 316 -27.17 -2.37 25.97
CA ILE A 316 -27.35 -1.73 24.65
C ILE A 316 -28.60 -2.27 23.97
N ARG A 317 -28.78 -3.60 23.93
CA ARG A 317 -29.97 -4.25 23.39
C ARG A 317 -31.23 -3.86 24.16
N PHE A 318 -31.15 -3.74 25.49
CA PHE A 318 -32.25 -3.28 26.33
C PHE A 318 -32.59 -1.81 26.06
N LYS A 319 -31.60 -0.92 25.91
CA LYS A 319 -31.83 0.48 25.50
C LYS A 319 -32.45 0.58 24.11
N ILE A 320 -31.99 -0.24 23.15
CA ILE A 320 -32.58 -0.29 21.80
C ILE A 320 -34.00 -0.86 21.84
N SER A 321 -34.27 -1.90 22.64
CA SER A 321 -35.63 -2.45 22.77
C SER A 321 -36.55 -1.49 23.50
N LEU A 322 -36.08 -0.79 24.54
CA LEU A 322 -36.82 0.25 25.24
C LEU A 322 -37.11 1.42 24.30
N PHE A 323 -36.15 1.85 23.48
CA PHE A 323 -36.36 2.89 22.48
C PHE A 323 -37.35 2.46 21.39
N LYS A 324 -37.26 1.22 20.91
CA LYS A 324 -38.26 0.64 20.00
C LYS A 324 -39.64 0.54 20.65
N ALA A 325 -39.73 0.12 21.91
CA ALA A 325 -40.98 0.01 22.66
C ALA A 325 -41.60 1.39 22.93
N ILE A 326 -40.80 2.39 23.30
CA ILE A 326 -41.22 3.79 23.45
C ILE A 326 -41.70 4.35 22.11
N ASN A 327 -41.00 4.07 21.00
CA ASN A 327 -41.46 4.48 19.67
C ASN A 327 -42.74 3.76 19.24
N LEU A 328 -42.90 2.48 19.58
CA LEU A 328 -44.13 1.72 19.31
C LEU A 328 -45.30 2.26 20.15
N LEU A 329 -45.05 2.56 21.42
CA LEU A 329 -46.01 3.20 22.33
C LEU A 329 -46.37 4.60 21.86
N LYS A 330 -45.39 5.43 21.46
CA LYS A 330 -45.63 6.74 20.85
C LYS A 330 -46.47 6.62 19.58
N LYS A 331 -46.17 5.66 18.71
CA LYS A 331 -46.91 5.42 17.47
C LYS A 331 -48.35 4.96 17.73
N ASN A 332 -48.53 4.11 18.75
CA ASN A 332 -49.85 3.67 19.19
C ASN A 332 -50.62 4.80 19.88
N LEU A 333 -49.98 5.62 20.72
CA LEU A 333 -50.58 6.81 21.33
C LEU A 333 -50.96 7.86 20.27
N THR A 334 -50.12 8.12 19.27
CA THR A 334 -50.47 9.01 18.16
C THR A 334 -51.63 8.43 17.34
N SER A 335 -51.68 7.12 17.09
CA SER A 335 -52.83 6.50 16.42
C SER A 335 -54.11 6.50 17.27
N PHE A 336 -53.98 6.45 18.60
CA PHE A 336 -55.09 6.48 19.54
C PHE A 336 -55.65 7.91 19.64
N PHE A 337 -54.77 8.92 19.70
CA PHE A 337 -55.14 10.33 19.66
C PHE A 337 -55.67 10.75 18.28
N GLU A 338 -55.13 10.25 17.16
CA GLU A 338 -55.69 10.48 15.83
C GLU A 338 -57.06 9.80 15.65
N ARG A 339 -57.27 8.60 16.22
CA ARG A 339 -58.60 7.97 16.25
C ARG A 339 -59.60 8.73 17.14
N SER A 340 -59.17 9.28 18.28
CA SER A 340 -60.05 10.08 19.14
C SER A 340 -60.35 11.47 18.56
N LEU A 341 -59.39 12.09 17.86
CA LEU A 341 -59.59 13.37 17.14
C LEU A 341 -60.44 13.20 15.87
N ASN A 342 -60.35 12.07 15.17
CA ASN A 342 -61.23 11.78 14.02
C ASN A 342 -62.66 11.40 14.44
N TRP A 343 -62.88 10.98 15.68
CA TRP A 343 -64.23 10.83 16.23
C TRP A 343 -64.85 12.19 16.56
N PHE A 344 -64.06 13.17 17.00
CA PHE A 344 -64.50 14.55 17.24
C PHE A 344 -64.66 15.43 15.98
N LYS A 345 -64.13 15.00 14.83
CA LYS A 345 -64.28 15.72 13.54
C LYS A 345 -65.45 15.24 12.67
N PHE A 346 -66.24 14.28 13.14
CA PHE A 346 -67.40 13.75 12.40
C PHE A 346 -68.75 14.32 12.85
N ASP A 347 -68.75 15.41 13.63
CA ASP A 347 -69.98 16.04 14.16
C ASP A 347 -70.07 17.57 13.90
N GLN A 348 -69.23 18.13 13.02
CA GLN A 348 -69.25 19.57 12.66
C GLN A 348 -69.58 19.88 11.20
N ASN A 349 -69.87 18.87 10.36
CA ASN A 349 -70.24 19.07 8.94
C ASN A 349 -71.72 18.75 8.64
N LEU A 350 -72.60 18.78 9.64
CA LEU A 350 -74.05 18.58 9.49
C LEU A 350 -74.89 19.82 9.87
N LEU A 351 -74.28 21.01 9.96
CA LEU A 351 -74.95 22.27 10.32
C LEU A 351 -74.54 23.46 9.45
N ASN A 352 -74.37 23.28 8.13
CA ASN A 352 -74.32 24.40 7.19
C ASN A 352 -74.93 24.00 5.84
N MET A 353 -76.26 23.79 5.85
CA MET A 353 -77.13 23.82 4.68
C MET A 353 -78.42 24.52 5.10
N GLU A 354 -78.37 25.86 5.22
CA GLU A 354 -79.55 26.72 5.22
C GLU A 354 -79.24 28.01 4.44
N GLY A 355 -80.05 28.29 3.42
CA GLY A 355 -80.49 29.66 3.09
C GLY A 355 -79.86 30.37 1.89
N PHE A 356 -80.60 30.30 0.78
CA PHE A 356 -80.63 31.17 -0.42
C PHE A 356 -79.54 31.06 -1.50
#